data_AF-A0A847B6X9-F1
#
_entry.id   AF-A0A847B6X9-F1
#
_cell.length_a   1.000
_cell.length_b   1.000
_cell.length_c   1.000
_cell.angle_alpha   90.00
_cell.angle_beta   90.00
_cell.angle_gamma   90.00
#
_symmetry.space_group_name_H-M   'P 1'
#
loop_
_entity.id
_entity.type
_entity.pdbx_description
1 polymer ?
#
loop_
_entity_poly.entity_id
_entity_poly.type
_entity_poly.pdbx_seq_one_letter_code
_entity_poly.pdbx_strand_id
1 'polypeptide(L)'
;ISVGGLFTSLAHPREVFKPALILGAAAIVLGHNHPSGDTFPSEEDLSVTKNMVEAGKILGIEILDHVIIGDDEYYSFKMEGLL
;
A
#
# COMPACT_ATOMS: atom_id res chain seq x y z
N ILE A 1 -2.83 -5.95 -8.33
CA ILE A 1 -2.78 -4.63 -9.00
C ILE A 1 -4.21 -4.11 -9.06
N SER A 2 -4.49 -3.02 -8.35
CA SER A 2 -5.75 -2.28 -8.50
C SER A 2 -5.48 -1.09 -9.41
N VAL A 3 -6.28 -0.89 -10.45
CA VAL A 3 -6.20 0.28 -11.33
C VAL A 3 -7.53 1.00 -11.20
N GLY A 4 -7.51 2.17 -10.57
CA GLY A 4 -8.70 2.98 -10.36
C GLY A 4 -8.35 4.44 -10.15
N GLY A 5 -8.79 5.29 -11.09
CA GLY A 5 -8.78 6.72 -10.92
C GLY A 5 -9.84 7.16 -9.89
N LEU A 6 -9.45 8.10 -9.04
CA LEU A 6 -10.33 8.97 -8.25
C LEU A 6 -11.19 8.39 -7.11
N PHE A 7 -11.33 7.08 -6.89
CA PHE A 7 -12.09 6.57 -5.73
C PHE A 7 -11.42 5.41 -5.00
N THR A 8 -11.39 5.55 -3.68
CA THR A 8 -10.64 4.79 -2.68
C THR A 8 -11.28 3.45 -2.27
N SER A 9 -12.31 3.00 -2.98
CA SER A 9 -13.05 1.77 -2.67
C SER A 9 -12.45 0.48 -3.23
N LEU A 10 -11.31 0.54 -3.93
CA LEU A 10 -10.78 -0.60 -4.70
C LEU A 10 -9.60 -1.35 -4.08
N ALA A 11 -9.00 -0.86 -2.99
CA ALA A 11 -7.86 -1.52 -2.33
C ALA A 11 -8.31 -2.36 -1.13
N HIS A 12 -9.13 -3.39 -1.35
CA HIS A 12 -9.52 -4.31 -0.29
C HIS A 12 -8.40 -5.34 -0.05
N PRO A 13 -8.01 -5.67 1.20
CA PRO A 13 -6.91 -6.61 1.48
C PRO A 13 -7.03 -7.94 0.74
N ARG A 14 -8.24 -8.54 0.71
CA ARG A 14 -8.50 -9.77 -0.05
C ARG A 14 -8.05 -9.72 -1.52
N GLU A 15 -8.24 -8.59 -2.20
CA GLU A 15 -7.88 -8.44 -3.62
C GLU A 15 -6.37 -8.18 -3.78
N VAL A 16 -5.77 -7.45 -2.84
CA VAL A 16 -4.33 -7.14 -2.81
C VAL A 16 -3.50 -8.40 -2.50
N PHE A 17 -3.91 -9.19 -1.51
CA PHE A 17 -3.18 -10.37 -1.06
C PHE A 17 -3.48 -11.64 -1.87
N LYS A 18 -4.59 -11.72 -2.61
CA LYS A 18 -4.90 -12.88 -3.47
C LYS A 18 -3.73 -13.28 -4.39
N PRO A 19 -3.10 -12.39 -5.18
CA PRO A 19 -1.95 -12.76 -5.99
C PRO A 19 -0.73 -13.16 -5.14
N ALA A 20 -0.51 -12.51 -3.99
CA ALA A 20 0.60 -12.85 -3.08
C ALA A 20 0.45 -14.28 -2.54
N LEU A 21 -0.76 -14.68 -2.17
CA LEU A 21 -1.09 -16.04 -1.73
C LEU A 21 -0.89 -17.07 -2.85
N ILE A 22 -1.40 -16.78 -4.06
CA ILE A 22 -1.26 -17.69 -5.22
C ILE A 22 0.21 -17.91 -5.58
N LEU A 23 1.04 -16.87 -5.47
CA LEU A 23 2.46 -16.92 -5.78
C LEU A 23 3.33 -17.41 -4.60
N GLY A 24 2.74 -17.65 -3.42
CA GLY A 24 3.48 -18.03 -2.22
C GLY A 24 4.48 -16.96 -1.77
N ALA A 25 4.15 -15.69 -1.95
CA ALA A 25 5.02 -14.58 -1.56
C ALA A 25 5.17 -14.48 -0.04
N ALA A 26 6.41 -14.34 0.45
CA ALA A 26 6.69 -14.12 1.87
C ALA A 26 6.36 -12.68 2.31
N ALA A 27 6.45 -11.73 1.39
CA ALA A 27 6.21 -10.32 1.66
C ALA A 27 5.85 -9.56 0.37
N ILE A 28 5.28 -8.36 0.51
CA ILE A 28 4.94 -7.45 -0.60
C ILE A 28 5.30 -6.00 -0.25
N VAL A 29 5.41 -5.15 -1.27
CA VAL A 29 5.48 -3.69 -1.15
C VAL A 29 4.22 -3.11 -1.75
N LEU A 30 3.61 -2.13 -1.08
CA LEU A 30 2.49 -1.37 -1.61
C LEU A 30 3.01 -0.13 -2.32
N GLY A 31 2.38 0.22 -3.44
CA GLY A 31 2.75 1.41 -4.20
C GLY A 31 1.52 2.03 -4.83
N HIS A 32 1.37 3.35 -4.68
CA HIS A 32 0.40 4.13 -5.45
C HIS A 32 0.99 5.48 -5.81
N ASN A 33 0.39 6.16 -6.79
CA ASN A 33 0.86 7.45 -7.25
C ASN A 33 -0.14 8.54 -6.89
N HIS A 34 0.36 9.72 -6.54
CA HIS A 34 -0.43 10.94 -6.42
C HIS A 34 -0.28 11.76 -7.70
N PRO A 35 -1.30 11.84 -8.57
CA PRO A 35 -1.23 12.64 -9.80
C PRO A 35 -1.03 14.14 -9.56
N SER A 36 -1.22 14.62 -8.33
CA SER A 36 -0.94 15.98 -7.89
C SER A 36 0.55 16.30 -7.77
N GLY A 37 1.43 15.29 -7.79
CA GLY A 37 2.86 15.45 -7.54
C GLY A 37 3.23 15.38 -6.05
N ASP A 38 2.40 15.92 -5.16
CA ASP A 38 2.61 15.88 -3.69
C ASP A 38 2.53 14.45 -3.15
N THR A 39 3.57 14.01 -2.45
CA THR A 39 3.70 12.65 -1.89
C THR A 39 3.25 12.51 -0.45
N PHE A 40 2.84 13.59 0.21
CA PHE A 40 2.39 13.51 1.59
C PHE A 40 1.13 12.63 1.71
N PRO A 41 1.09 11.65 2.63
CA PRO A 41 -0.02 10.72 2.72
C PRO A 41 -1.30 11.42 3.19
N SER A 42 -2.42 11.05 2.59
CA SER A 42 -3.74 11.40 3.12
C SER A 42 -4.10 10.55 4.34
N GLU A 43 -5.12 10.98 5.09
CA GLU A 43 -5.72 10.16 6.17
C GLU A 43 -6.20 8.79 5.65
N GLU A 44 -6.58 8.73 4.39
CA GLU A 44 -7.04 7.50 3.76
C GLU A 44 -5.86 6.55 3.45
N ASP A 45 -4.72 7.08 3.01
CA ASP A 45 -3.51 6.29 2.81
C ASP A 45 -3.03 5.68 4.12
N LEU A 46 -3.05 6.47 5.21
CA LEU A 46 -2.73 5.98 6.56
C LEU A 46 -3.66 4.84 6.98
N SER A 47 -4.97 5.01 6.80
CA SER A 47 -5.99 4.00 7.11
C SER A 47 -5.82 2.72 6.29
N VAL A 48 -5.62 2.84 4.98
CA VAL A 48 -5.40 1.70 4.08
C VAL A 48 -4.12 0.97 4.46
N THR A 49 -3.02 1.68 4.71
CA THR A 49 -1.74 1.09 5.13
C THR A 49 -1.91 0.25 6.38
N LYS A 50 -2.55 0.83 7.41
CA LYS A 50 -2.81 0.12 8.66
C LYS A 50 -3.63 -1.15 8.45
N ASN A 51 -4.72 -1.06 7.70
CA ASN A 51 -5.57 -2.22 7.40
C ASN A 51 -4.81 -3.31 6.62
N MET A 52 -3.94 -2.94 5.69
CA MET A 52 -3.11 -3.87 4.94
C MET A 52 -2.06 -4.56 5.82
N VAL A 53 -1.44 -3.82 6.73
CA VAL A 53 -0.46 -4.37 7.69
C VAL A 53 -1.13 -5.38 8.62
N GLU A 54 -2.31 -5.04 9.15
CA GLU A 54 -3.07 -5.96 10.01
C GLU A 54 -3.48 -7.23 9.25
N ALA A 55 -3.95 -7.09 8.01
CA ALA A 55 -4.27 -8.23 7.16
C ALA A 55 -3.04 -9.08 6.83
N GLY A 56 -1.91 -8.45 6.50
CA GLY A 56 -0.64 -9.13 6.21
C GLY A 56 -0.15 -9.97 7.38
N LYS A 57 -0.26 -9.44 8.61
CA LYS A 57 0.05 -10.20 9.84
C LYS A 57 -0.80 -11.45 10.00
N ILE A 58 -2.11 -11.35 9.73
CA ILE A 58 -3.03 -12.51 9.80
C ILE A 58 -2.69 -13.55 8.73
N LEU A 59 -2.35 -13.11 7.52
CA LEU A 59 -2.05 -13.97 6.38
C LEU A 59 -0.61 -14.53 6.40
N GLY A 60 0.27 -14.02 7.26
CA GLY A 60 1.69 -14.36 7.27
C GLY A 60 2.45 -13.81 6.07
N ILE A 61 2.00 -12.69 5.50
CA ILE A 61 2.63 -11.99 4.37
C ILE A 61 2.96 -10.57 4.81
N GLU A 62 4.24 -10.26 4.98
CA GLU A 62 4.70 -8.97 5.49
C GLU A 62 4.50 -7.84 4.45
N ILE A 63 4.10 -6.66 4.91
CA ILE A 63 4.20 -5.42 4.12
C ILE A 63 5.57 -4.81 4.41
N LEU A 64 6.48 -4.84 3.44
CA LEU A 64 7.84 -4.33 3.61
C LEU A 64 7.91 -2.81 3.58
N ASP A 65 7.03 -2.17 2.81
CA ASP A 65 6.89 -0.72 2.72
C ASP A 65 5.56 -0.37 2.04
N HIS A 66 5.14 0.88 2.21
CA HIS A 66 4.14 1.54 1.36
C HIS A 66 4.76 2.80 0.79
N VAL A 67 4.84 2.88 -0.54
CA VAL A 67 5.47 3.98 -1.26
C VAL A 67 4.43 4.80 -2.01
N ILE A 68 4.39 6.11 -1.77
CA ILE A 68 3.64 7.08 -2.56
C ILE A 68 4.60 7.71 -3.55
N ILE A 69 4.28 7.68 -4.84
CA ILE A 69 5.12 8.23 -5.91
C ILE A 69 4.48 9.52 -6.45
N GLY A 70 5.28 10.57 -6.54
CA GLY A 70 4.91 11.89 -7.05
C GLY A 70 5.85 12.41 -8.13
N ASP A 71 5.97 13.73 -8.24
CA ASP A 71 6.81 14.40 -9.26
C ASP A 71 8.27 14.48 -8.77
N ASP A 72 9.13 13.59 -9.29
CA ASP A 72 10.55 13.46 -8.89
C ASP A 72 10.79 13.21 -7.39
N GLU A 73 9.74 12.89 -6.64
CA GLU A 73 9.79 12.59 -5.22
C GLU A 73 8.96 11.34 -4.86
N TYR A 74 9.22 10.80 -3.67
CA TYR A 74 8.46 9.69 -3.11
C TYR A 74 8.35 9.81 -1.60
N TYR A 75 7.29 9.23 -1.04
CA TYR A 75 7.12 9.05 0.40
C TYR A 75 7.21 7.56 0.72
N SER A 76 8.05 7.18 1.68
CA SER A 76 8.16 5.80 2.19
C SER A 76 7.67 5.76 3.62
N PHE A 77 6.57 5.03 3.86
CA PHE A 77 6.03 4.88 5.22
C PHE A 77 7.04 4.24 6.17
N LYS A 78 7.89 3.33 5.66
CA LYS A 78 8.97 2.74 6.46
C LYS A 78 10.06 3.75 6.83
N MET A 79 10.50 4.59 5.89
CA MET A 79 11.53 5.60 6.19
C MET A 79 11.05 6.62 7.22
N GLU A 80 9.75 6.93 7.20
CA GLU A 80 9.10 7.87 8.11
C GLU A 80 8.67 7.24 9.45
N GLY A 81 8.95 5.94 9.66
CA GLY A 81 8.68 5.24 10.92
C GLY A 81 7.19 4.95 11.19
N LEU A 82 6.37 4.95 10.14
CA LEU A 82 4.93 4.62 10.20
C LEU A 82 4.63 3.15 9.89
N LEU A 83 5.67 2.36 9.56
CA LEU A 83 5.64 0.91 9.35
C LEU A 83 6.69 0.19 10.20
#